data_AF-A0A7Y1UU41-F1
#
_entry.id   AF-A0A7Y1UU41-F1
#
_cell.length_a   1.000
_cell.length_b   1.000
_cell.length_c   1.000
_cell.angle_alpha   90.00
_cell.angle_beta   90.00
_cell.angle_gamma   90.00
#
_symmetry.space_group_name_H-M   'P 1'
#
loop_
_entity.id
_entity.type
_entity.pdbx_description
1 polymer ?
#
loop_
_entity_poly.entity_id
_entity_poly.type
_entity_poly.pdbx_seq_one_letter_code
_entity_poly.pdbx_strand_id
1 'polypeptide(L)'
;MVKRAVIVAAIVLGVVWLSALPAAAHTSFASSTPSDGSVLEGPVGRIELVFSGEATPAGEGFVVLDGAGTMRTPVAVHTEDGLTWVLEFEPPLVAGATGVRWKVAAPDTHPIEGSFSFTVVSGAVPAAPVPVPTGEASTAADTEPSPPPTELTAFLVAGESLPLLGLVGFVARTLSLMGAVVAIGAIAFAVVVLRGHERDVRSVLFWVRRASVVLGAGAVLEALHRIAEINGTWWTVWPLSGIADALWAPFGVAVALRFLGAALMMRAHLDVVHATMAPDPVVVLQTAVAVGAGPRPSQAAAIGSPEAEAGAPYLRSGDRAWRVDGQLAPVALGVVAVLLSFAFDGHTVTEGTRLVTAIVAVVHVGAGAVWGGGLLMLVHVLWRRHRMAVPVRALQLAIRFSVVAATALVVAGVAGLVLSVIIIDSLSDLWSTPWGRLMLAKVGVVAAAGVAGAYNHSVLIPQMLAAPDDPDLSSVFRRAVTLEGVAMGAIVIITALLVASAS
;
A
#
# COMPACT_ATOMS: atom_id res chain seq x y z
N MET A 1 -1.12 -13.43 -30.75
CA MET A 1 -1.35 -12.41 -29.69
C MET A 1 -0.22 -12.41 -28.66
N VAL A 2 0.14 -13.57 -28.07
CA VAL A 2 1.26 -13.72 -27.13
C VAL A 2 2.56 -13.05 -27.62
N LYS A 3 2.97 -13.29 -28.88
CA LYS A 3 4.21 -12.71 -29.44
C LYS A 3 4.24 -11.17 -29.45
N ARG A 4 3.13 -10.48 -29.68
CA ARG A 4 3.10 -9.00 -29.75
C ARG A 4 3.03 -8.35 -28.37
N ALA A 5 2.28 -8.97 -27.44
CA ALA A 5 2.27 -8.56 -26.03
C ALA A 5 3.65 -8.77 -25.38
N VAL A 6 4.34 -9.87 -25.72
CA VAL A 6 5.72 -10.14 -25.28
C VAL A 6 6.71 -9.12 -25.83
N ILE A 7 6.59 -8.71 -27.10
CA ILE A 7 7.49 -7.70 -27.69
C ILE A 7 7.27 -6.31 -27.06
N VAL A 8 6.02 -5.89 -26.84
CA VAL A 8 5.75 -4.60 -26.19
C VAL A 8 6.18 -4.63 -24.72
N ALA A 9 5.89 -5.72 -24.00
CA ALA A 9 6.38 -5.92 -22.64
C ALA A 9 7.92 -5.93 -22.58
N ALA A 10 8.60 -6.56 -23.54
CA ALA A 10 10.06 -6.60 -23.63
C ALA A 10 10.67 -5.23 -23.96
N ILE A 11 10.03 -4.42 -24.81
CA ILE A 11 10.47 -3.05 -25.11
C ILE A 11 10.27 -2.15 -23.89
N VAL A 12 9.14 -2.26 -23.20
CA VAL A 12 8.88 -1.50 -21.97
C VAL A 12 9.83 -1.94 -20.85
N LEU A 13 10.02 -3.25 -20.66
CA LEU A 13 11.02 -3.81 -19.74
C LEU A 13 12.43 -3.35 -20.07
N GLY A 14 12.80 -3.30 -21.36
CA GLY A 14 14.10 -2.82 -21.82
C GLY A 14 14.31 -1.33 -21.53
N VAL A 15 13.32 -0.48 -21.82
CA VAL A 15 13.39 0.96 -21.52
C VAL A 15 13.47 1.21 -20.01
N VAL A 16 12.71 0.46 -19.20
CA VAL A 16 12.76 0.51 -17.73
C VAL A 16 14.14 0.08 -17.21
N TRP A 17 14.68 -1.04 -17.71
CA TRP A 17 16.01 -1.56 -17.36
C TRP A 17 17.13 -0.57 -17.66
N LEU A 18 17.04 0.16 -18.78
CA LEU A 18 18.02 1.19 -19.16
C LEU A 18 17.92 2.49 -18.35
N SER A 19 16.87 2.66 -17.53
CA SER A 19 16.64 3.85 -16.69
C SER A 19 16.73 3.63 -15.19
N ALA A 20 16.81 2.37 -14.73
CA ALA A 20 16.94 2.04 -13.32
C ALA A 20 18.43 1.94 -12.94
N LEU A 21 19.05 3.09 -12.68
CA LEU A 21 20.24 3.08 -11.80
C LEU A 21 19.75 2.67 -10.40
N PRO A 22 20.48 1.82 -9.67
CA PRO A 22 20.14 1.53 -8.28
C PRO A 22 20.24 2.85 -7.51
N ALA A 23 19.10 3.33 -7.01
CA ALA A 23 19.06 4.42 -6.07
C ALA A 23 18.84 3.78 -4.70
N ALA A 24 19.90 3.71 -3.90
CA ALA A 24 19.79 3.36 -2.49
C ALA A 24 19.07 4.52 -1.80
N ALA A 25 17.76 4.38 -1.57
CA ALA A 25 16.93 5.44 -1.00
C ALA A 25 16.04 4.98 0.18
N HIS A 26 16.15 3.72 0.58
CA HIS A 26 15.59 3.27 1.85
C HIS A 26 16.46 3.77 3.01
N THR A 27 15.86 4.54 3.92
CA THR A 27 16.45 4.78 5.23
C THR A 27 16.13 3.57 6.10
N SER A 28 17.14 2.76 6.41
CA SER A 28 17.08 1.63 7.33
C SER A 28 18.30 1.64 8.24
N PHE A 29 18.25 0.92 9.35
CA PHE A 29 19.42 0.75 10.20
C PHE A 29 20.44 -0.17 9.52
N ALA A 30 21.62 0.37 9.22
CA ALA A 30 22.68 -0.36 8.53
C ALA A 30 23.62 -1.05 9.52
N SER A 31 24.11 -0.32 10.53
CA SER A 31 25.02 -0.88 11.54
C SER A 31 25.16 0.03 12.76
N SER A 32 25.81 -0.49 13.81
CA SER A 32 26.27 0.31 14.94
C SER A 32 27.69 -0.05 15.36
N THR A 33 28.36 0.91 15.99
CA THR A 33 29.59 0.70 16.75
C THR A 33 29.39 1.28 18.16
N PRO A 34 29.28 0.47 19.22
CA PRO A 34 29.40 -1.00 19.27
C PRO A 34 28.35 -1.75 18.45
N SER A 35 28.69 -2.92 17.90
CA SER A 35 27.74 -3.75 17.16
C SER A 35 26.77 -4.47 18.10
N ASP A 36 25.57 -4.79 17.62
CA ASP A 36 24.59 -5.55 18.40
C ASP A 36 25.16 -6.90 18.86
N GLY A 37 24.97 -7.22 20.14
CA GLY A 37 25.48 -8.39 20.83
C GLY A 37 26.99 -8.38 21.13
N SER A 38 27.72 -7.29 20.84
CA SER A 38 29.17 -7.24 21.09
C SER A 38 29.53 -7.18 22.57
N VAL A 39 30.72 -7.71 22.91
CA VAL A 39 31.34 -7.60 24.23
C VAL A 39 32.63 -6.80 24.10
N LEU A 40 32.78 -5.74 24.89
CA LEU A 40 33.87 -4.77 24.79
C LEU A 40 34.66 -4.70 26.09
N GLU A 41 35.99 -4.64 25.98
CA GLU A 41 36.88 -4.44 27.12
C GLU A 41 37.10 -2.95 27.36
N GLY A 42 36.67 -2.46 28.53
CA GLY A 42 36.87 -1.07 28.94
C GLY A 42 35.73 -0.10 28.56
N PRO A 43 35.73 1.11 29.14
CA PRO A 43 34.59 2.03 29.08
C PRO A 43 34.35 2.60 27.67
N VAL A 44 33.07 2.80 27.32
CA VAL A 44 32.61 3.29 26.01
C VAL A 44 32.14 4.73 26.12
N GLY A 45 32.90 5.68 25.56
CA GLY A 45 32.53 7.09 25.50
C GLY A 45 31.74 7.51 24.25
N ARG A 46 31.62 6.62 23.26
CA ARG A 46 31.04 6.93 21.95
C ARG A 46 30.22 5.76 21.43
N ILE A 47 29.01 6.04 20.94
CA ILE A 47 28.19 5.11 20.17
C ILE A 47 27.93 5.74 18.80
N GLU A 48 28.10 4.96 17.75
CA GLU A 48 27.86 5.35 16.37
C GLU A 48 26.74 4.47 15.79
N LEU A 49 25.77 5.10 15.13
CA LEU A 49 24.68 4.45 14.41
C LEU A 49 24.73 4.89 12.95
N VAL A 50 24.71 3.93 12.03
CA VAL A 50 24.75 4.18 10.59
C VAL A 50 23.42 3.75 9.98
N PHE A 51 22.84 4.63 9.17
CA PHE A 51 21.63 4.37 8.40
C PHE A 51 21.94 4.30 6.90
N SER A 52 21.13 3.55 6.15
CA SER A 52 21.29 3.41 4.69
C SER A 52 20.78 4.62 3.89
N GLY A 53 20.07 5.56 4.54
CA GLY A 53 19.52 6.78 3.96
C GLY A 53 19.44 7.89 5.00
N GLU A 54 19.15 9.12 4.56
CA GLU A 54 19.07 10.28 5.47
C GLU A 54 18.06 10.05 6.58
N ALA A 55 18.46 10.34 7.82
CA ALA A 55 17.67 10.13 9.03
C ALA A 55 17.75 11.37 9.93
N THR A 56 16.61 11.76 10.50
CA THR A 56 16.52 12.85 11.48
C THR A 56 15.92 12.34 12.80
N PRO A 57 16.39 12.74 14.00
CA PRO A 57 15.85 12.21 15.25
C PRO A 57 14.35 12.52 15.40
N ALA A 58 13.57 11.53 15.81
CA ALA A 58 12.13 11.67 15.99
C ALA A 58 11.71 11.21 17.40
N GLY A 59 10.72 11.87 18.00
CA GLY A 59 10.30 11.59 19.38
C GLY A 59 11.44 11.80 20.37
N GLU A 60 11.77 10.76 21.16
CA GLU A 60 12.90 10.77 22.12
C GLU A 60 14.28 10.63 21.43
N GLY A 61 14.32 10.37 20.11
CA GLY A 61 15.57 10.25 19.36
C GLY A 61 16.36 9.02 19.79
N PHE A 62 17.47 9.23 20.52
CA PHE A 62 18.36 8.17 20.98
C PHE A 62 18.31 8.07 22.50
N VAL A 63 17.95 6.89 23.00
CA VAL A 63 17.82 6.59 24.43
C VAL A 63 18.76 5.44 24.77
N VAL A 64 19.56 5.60 25.82
CA VAL A 64 20.53 4.58 26.25
C VAL A 64 20.28 4.19 27.70
N LEU A 65 20.23 2.89 27.97
CA LEU A 65 20.17 2.29 29.30
C LEU A 65 21.54 1.68 29.60
N ASP A 66 22.21 2.12 30.66
CA ASP A 66 23.52 1.58 31.03
C ASP A 66 23.46 0.30 31.88
N GLY A 67 24.63 -0.27 32.15
CA GLY A 67 24.81 -1.45 33.00
C GLY A 67 24.27 -1.31 34.43
N ALA A 68 24.08 -0.09 34.93
CA ALA A 68 23.47 0.14 36.24
C ALA A 68 21.94 0.21 36.19
N GLY A 69 21.31 -0.01 35.03
CA GLY A 69 19.89 0.20 34.81
C GLY A 69 19.49 1.68 34.80
N THR A 70 20.44 2.59 34.56
CA THR A 70 20.20 4.03 34.55
C THR A 70 20.10 4.55 33.12
N MET A 71 19.12 5.42 32.87
CA MET A 71 19.02 6.10 31.57
C MET A 71 20.13 7.13 31.43
N ARG A 72 20.86 7.06 30.32
CA ARG A 72 21.99 7.93 29.99
C ARG A 72 21.64 8.84 28.83
N THR A 73 21.79 10.13 29.07
CA THR A 73 21.66 11.16 28.03
C THR A 73 23.04 11.45 27.45
N PRO A 74 23.22 11.39 26.12
CA PRO A 74 24.45 11.81 25.47
C PRO A 74 24.74 13.29 25.78
N VAL A 75 26.01 13.64 25.98
CA VAL A 75 26.44 15.04 26.11
C VAL A 75 26.44 15.75 24.77
N ALA A 76 26.58 15.00 23.67
CA ALA A 76 26.42 15.50 22.31
C ALA A 76 25.80 14.42 21.41
N VAL A 77 24.96 14.89 20.48
CA VAL A 77 24.38 14.09 19.39
C VAL A 77 24.61 14.87 18.11
N HIS A 78 25.35 14.32 17.16
CA HIS A 78 25.69 15.01 15.93
C HIS A 78 25.74 14.06 14.72
N THR A 79 25.60 14.66 13.54
CA THR A 79 25.74 14.02 12.24
C THR A 79 26.34 15.02 11.26
N GLU A 80 27.19 14.57 10.34
CA GLU A 80 27.78 15.40 9.28
C GLU A 80 27.10 15.17 7.92
N ASP A 81 26.58 13.96 7.70
CA ASP A 81 26.07 13.46 6.42
C ASP A 81 24.57 13.09 6.49
N GLY A 82 23.95 13.14 7.67
CA GLY A 82 22.57 12.69 7.90
C GLY A 82 22.41 11.15 7.90
N LEU A 83 23.51 10.41 7.72
CA LEU A 83 23.53 8.93 7.67
C LEU A 83 24.15 8.35 8.94
N THR A 84 25.19 9.02 9.45
CA THR A 84 25.98 8.58 10.60
C THR A 84 25.69 9.47 11.78
N TRP A 85 25.14 8.88 12.84
CA TRP A 85 24.80 9.55 14.09
C TRP A 85 25.77 9.13 15.19
N VAL A 86 26.41 10.13 15.80
CA VAL A 86 27.38 9.92 16.88
C VAL A 86 26.80 10.43 18.19
N LEU A 87 26.78 9.55 19.19
CA LEU A 87 26.36 9.81 20.57
C LEU A 87 27.61 9.81 21.45
N GLU A 88 27.87 10.94 22.11
CA GLU A 88 29.00 11.07 23.03
C GLU A 88 28.54 11.02 24.48
N PHE A 89 29.29 10.33 25.34
CA PHE A 89 28.96 10.15 26.75
C PHE A 89 30.12 10.57 27.64
N GLU A 90 29.85 11.51 28.55
CA GLU A 90 30.74 11.91 29.64
C GLU A 90 29.93 11.92 30.95
N PRO A 91 30.26 11.08 31.96
CA PRO A 91 31.32 10.07 31.95
C PRO A 91 31.03 8.92 30.97
N PRO A 92 32.04 8.15 30.52
CA PRO A 92 31.82 7.05 29.60
C PRO A 92 30.98 5.94 30.23
N LEU A 93 30.37 5.11 29.39
CA LEU A 93 29.59 3.94 29.81
C LEU A 93 30.55 2.88 30.34
N VAL A 94 30.33 2.45 31.58
CA VAL A 94 31.18 1.50 32.30
C VAL A 94 30.60 0.09 32.23
N ALA A 95 31.22 -0.85 32.95
CA ALA A 95 30.87 -2.26 32.89
C ALA A 95 29.38 -2.56 33.14
N GLY A 96 28.87 -3.55 32.41
CA GLY A 96 27.49 -4.03 32.42
C GLY A 96 26.84 -4.04 31.03
N ALA A 97 25.67 -4.70 30.96
CA ALA A 97 24.88 -4.78 29.72
C ALA A 97 24.19 -3.43 29.43
N THR A 98 24.48 -2.85 28.28
CA THR A 98 23.93 -1.58 27.81
C THR A 98 22.91 -1.81 26.71
N GLY A 99 21.74 -1.19 26.84
CA GLY A 99 20.71 -1.16 25.81
C GLY A 99 20.69 0.18 25.09
N VAL A 100 20.51 0.16 23.78
CA VAL A 100 20.31 1.36 22.96
C VAL A 100 18.99 1.25 22.23
N ARG A 101 18.21 2.33 22.29
CA ARG A 101 17.00 2.53 21.50
C ARG A 101 17.15 3.77 20.66
N TRP A 102 16.65 3.70 19.44
CA TRP A 102 16.66 4.84 18.53
C TRP A 102 15.33 4.95 17.83
N LYS A 103 14.96 6.19 17.52
CA LYS A 103 13.81 6.56 16.70
C LYS A 103 14.20 7.73 15.83
N VAL A 104 14.14 7.54 14.53
CA VAL A 104 14.50 8.54 13.52
C VAL A 104 13.43 8.60 12.45
N ALA A 105 13.29 9.71 11.74
CA ALA A 105 12.39 9.90 10.61
C ALA A 105 13.19 10.01 9.32
N ALA A 106 12.77 9.25 8.30
CA ALA A 106 13.24 9.40 6.93
C ALA A 106 12.75 10.73 6.31
N PRO A 107 13.23 11.16 5.12
CA PRO A 107 12.85 12.45 4.52
C PRO A 107 11.35 12.59 4.18
N ASP A 108 10.64 11.47 4.03
CA ASP A 108 9.17 11.44 3.89
C ASP A 108 8.44 11.54 5.23
N THR A 109 9.19 11.77 6.30
CA THR A 109 8.82 11.86 7.70
C THR A 109 8.48 10.54 8.37
N HIS A 110 8.48 9.38 7.69
CA HIS A 110 8.12 8.11 8.33
C HIS A 110 9.11 7.76 9.44
N PRO A 111 8.64 7.58 10.69
CA PRO A 111 9.51 7.18 11.77
C PRO A 111 9.86 5.70 11.60
N ILE A 112 11.14 5.42 11.75
CA ILE A 112 11.71 4.11 11.90
C ILE A 112 12.27 4.02 13.32
N GLU A 113 12.12 2.87 13.95
CA GLU A 113 12.58 2.64 15.31
C GLU A 113 13.28 1.30 15.42
N GLY A 114 14.19 1.20 16.36
CA GLY A 114 14.88 -0.04 16.63
C GLY A 114 15.67 0.01 17.93
N SER A 115 16.21 -1.15 18.28
CA SER A 115 17.00 -1.31 19.48
C SER A 115 18.09 -2.35 19.28
N PHE A 116 19.17 -2.19 20.03
CA PHE A 116 20.27 -3.15 20.08
C PHE A 116 20.91 -3.13 21.47
N SER A 117 21.77 -4.10 21.75
CA SER A 117 22.48 -4.17 23.02
C SER A 117 23.94 -4.55 22.86
N PHE A 118 24.78 -4.17 23.81
CA PHE A 118 26.17 -4.62 23.91
C PHE A 118 26.59 -4.68 25.38
N THR A 119 27.67 -5.39 25.67
CA THR A 119 28.16 -5.58 27.03
C THR A 119 29.54 -4.96 27.18
N VAL A 120 29.72 -4.11 28.19
CA VAL A 120 31.04 -3.63 28.59
C VAL A 120 31.53 -4.52 29.72
N VAL A 121 32.74 -5.06 29.61
CA VAL A 121 33.40 -5.79 30.70
C VAL A 121 34.53 -4.94 31.27
N SER A 122 34.73 -5.00 32.59
CA SER A 122 35.89 -4.37 33.20
C SER A 122 37.17 -4.97 32.61
N GLY A 123 37.98 -4.13 31.97
CA GLY A 123 39.28 -4.55 31.46
C GLY A 123 40.18 -4.96 32.62
N ALA A 124 40.62 -6.22 32.63
CA ALA A 124 41.63 -6.68 33.58
C ALA A 124 42.96 -5.97 33.27
N VAL A 125 43.41 -5.10 34.17
CA VAL A 125 44.79 -4.63 34.15
C VAL A 125 45.69 -5.86 34.34
N PRO A 126 46.66 -6.16 33.44
CA PRO A 126 47.62 -7.22 33.70
C PRO A 126 48.41 -6.86 34.96
N ALA A 127 48.11 -7.52 36.07
CA ALA A 127 48.91 -7.40 37.27
C ALA A 127 50.31 -7.97 36.96
N ALA A 128 51.34 -7.14 37.11
CA ALA A 128 52.72 -7.58 37.09
C ALA A 128 52.93 -8.74 38.10
N PRO A 129 53.77 -9.74 37.80
CA PRO A 129 53.91 -10.90 38.67
C PRO A 129 54.59 -10.49 39.97
N VAL A 130 53.84 -10.48 41.07
CA VAL A 130 54.35 -10.37 42.45
C VAL A 130 54.05 -11.71 43.15
N PRO A 131 55.02 -12.30 43.87
CA PRO A 131 54.89 -13.68 44.32
C PRO A 131 53.88 -13.84 45.45
N VAL A 132 53.25 -15.02 45.42
CA VAL A 132 52.26 -15.58 46.36
C VAL A 132 52.62 -15.31 47.83
N PRO A 133 51.62 -15.00 48.66
CA PRO A 133 51.45 -15.74 49.89
C PRO A 133 50.06 -16.39 49.99
N THR A 134 50.09 -17.60 50.54
CA THR A 134 48.98 -18.46 50.94
C THR A 134 48.02 -17.72 51.89
N GLY A 135 46.72 -17.71 51.56
CA GLY A 135 45.69 -17.21 52.47
C GLY A 135 44.29 -17.20 51.85
N GLU A 136 43.49 -18.19 52.26
CA GLU A 136 42.02 -18.25 52.30
C GLU A 136 41.18 -17.88 51.06
N ALA A 137 40.40 -18.87 50.63
CA ALA A 137 39.33 -18.73 49.67
C ALA A 137 38.28 -17.73 50.18
N SER A 138 38.26 -16.55 49.56
CA SER A 138 37.12 -15.64 49.56
C SER A 138 36.41 -15.79 48.22
N THR A 139 35.29 -16.50 48.22
CA THR A 139 34.28 -16.42 47.16
C THR A 139 33.62 -15.04 47.24
N ALA A 140 34.27 -14.03 46.65
CA ALA A 140 33.61 -12.82 46.21
C ALA A 140 33.12 -13.09 44.78
N ALA A 141 31.83 -13.40 44.65
CA ALA A 141 31.14 -13.20 43.39
C ALA A 141 31.17 -11.69 43.12
N ASP A 142 32.04 -11.29 42.21
CA ASP A 142 32.04 -9.96 41.59
C ASP A 142 30.82 -9.91 40.67
N THR A 143 29.65 -9.73 41.27
CA THR A 143 28.43 -9.40 40.53
C THR A 143 28.53 -7.90 40.23
N GLU A 144 29.20 -7.57 39.14
CA GLU A 144 29.08 -6.24 38.52
C GLU A 144 27.59 -5.88 38.38
N PRO A 145 27.23 -4.59 38.50
CA PRO A 145 25.87 -4.16 38.22
C PRO A 145 25.64 -4.40 36.72
N SER A 146 24.84 -5.43 36.42
CA SER A 146 24.13 -5.54 35.16
C SER A 146 22.65 -5.34 35.49
N PRO A 147 21.87 -4.63 34.66
CA PRO A 147 20.44 -4.60 34.85
C PRO A 147 19.93 -6.04 34.85
N PRO A 148 18.95 -6.39 35.69
CA PRO A 148 18.36 -7.71 35.62
C PRO A 148 17.89 -7.96 34.18
N PRO A 149 18.03 -9.19 33.63
CA PRO A 149 17.69 -9.48 32.23
C PRO A 149 16.30 -8.98 31.83
N THR A 150 15.37 -8.96 32.78
CA THR A 150 14.02 -8.43 32.64
C THR A 150 13.96 -6.92 32.36
N GLU A 151 14.80 -6.10 32.98
CA GLU A 151 14.82 -4.65 32.77
C GLU A 151 15.38 -4.28 31.41
N LEU A 152 16.49 -4.90 30.99
CA LEU A 152 17.06 -4.69 29.65
C LEU A 152 16.09 -5.19 28.57
N THR A 153 15.50 -6.37 28.75
CA THR A 153 14.49 -6.89 27.81
C THR A 153 13.27 -5.97 27.72
N ALA A 154 12.76 -5.50 28.87
CA ALA A 154 11.65 -4.54 28.89
C ALA A 154 12.02 -3.22 28.21
N PHE A 155 13.24 -2.72 28.43
CA PHE A 155 13.73 -1.51 27.78
C PHE A 155 13.75 -1.64 26.26
N LEU A 156 14.35 -2.73 25.74
CA LEU A 156 14.52 -2.97 24.30
C LEU A 156 13.18 -3.10 23.55
N VAL A 157 12.14 -3.63 24.22
CA VAL A 157 10.79 -3.83 23.66
C VAL A 157 9.88 -2.61 23.87
N ALA A 158 10.11 -1.80 24.91
CA ALA A 158 9.27 -0.63 25.20
C ALA A 158 9.31 0.48 24.14
N GLY A 159 10.15 0.35 23.12
CA GLY A 159 10.21 1.24 21.96
C GLY A 159 9.22 0.89 20.85
N GLU A 160 8.69 -0.33 20.80
CA GLU A 160 7.73 -0.70 19.76
C GLU A 160 6.41 0.07 19.98
N SER A 161 5.93 0.72 18.93
CA SER A 161 4.64 1.42 18.94
C SER A 161 3.56 0.59 19.64
N LEU A 162 2.76 1.24 20.51
CA LEU A 162 1.65 0.57 21.19
C LEU A 162 0.82 -0.22 20.17
N PRO A 163 0.46 -1.50 20.41
CA PRO A 163 -0.26 -2.32 19.44
C PRO A 163 -1.52 -1.65 18.89
N LEU A 164 -2.15 -0.80 19.72
CA LEU A 164 -3.31 0.01 19.35
C LEU A 164 -2.98 1.16 18.39
N LEU A 165 -1.83 1.83 18.52
CA LEU A 165 -1.38 2.90 17.61
C LEU A 165 -1.15 2.32 16.20
N GLY A 166 -0.44 1.20 16.09
CA GLY A 166 -0.25 0.50 14.82
C GLY A 166 -1.56 -0.02 14.21
N LEU A 167 -2.47 -0.55 15.05
CA LEU A 167 -3.80 -0.99 14.59
C LEU A 167 -4.62 0.17 14.01
N VAL A 168 -4.59 1.36 14.61
CA VAL A 168 -5.32 2.52 14.07
C VAL A 168 -4.73 2.95 12.74
N GLY A 169 -3.40 3.01 12.59
CA GLY A 169 -2.75 3.30 11.31
C GLY A 169 -3.15 2.30 10.22
N PHE A 170 -3.10 1.01 10.54
CA PHE A 170 -3.54 -0.06 9.63
C PHE A 170 -5.01 0.07 9.22
N VAL A 171 -5.92 0.31 10.18
CA VAL A 171 -7.35 0.48 9.90
C VAL A 171 -7.59 1.73 9.05
N ALA A 172 -6.97 2.85 9.40
CA ALA A 172 -7.07 4.10 8.65
C ALA A 172 -6.66 3.91 7.18
N ARG A 173 -5.50 3.28 6.97
CA ARG A 173 -4.97 2.98 5.65
C ARG A 173 -5.86 2.03 4.86
N THR A 174 -6.39 1.00 5.51
CA THR A 174 -7.32 0.05 4.89
C THR A 174 -8.60 0.73 4.43
N LEU A 175 -9.19 1.60 5.27
CA LEU A 175 -10.39 2.36 4.92
C LEU A 175 -10.14 3.32 3.75
N SER A 176 -9.02 4.04 3.79
CA SER A 176 -8.59 4.95 2.73
C SER A 176 -8.42 4.22 1.38
N LEU A 177 -7.66 3.12 1.36
CA LEU A 177 -7.46 2.31 0.15
C LEU A 177 -8.76 1.70 -0.36
N MET A 178 -9.59 1.12 0.53
CA MET A 178 -10.87 0.53 0.15
C MET A 178 -11.84 1.59 -0.41
N GLY A 179 -11.91 2.75 0.24
CA GLY A 179 -12.71 3.88 -0.21
C GLY A 179 -12.29 4.38 -1.59
N ALA A 180 -10.98 4.54 -1.82
CA ALA A 180 -10.42 4.94 -3.12
C ALA A 180 -10.71 3.91 -4.22
N VAL A 181 -10.41 2.62 -3.96
CA VAL A 181 -10.64 1.52 -4.92
C VAL A 181 -12.12 1.45 -5.31
N VAL A 182 -13.03 1.44 -4.32
CA VAL A 182 -14.46 1.34 -4.60
C VAL A 182 -14.99 2.61 -5.27
N ALA A 183 -14.63 3.81 -4.83
CA ALA A 183 -15.14 5.05 -5.42
C ALA A 183 -14.70 5.22 -6.88
N ILE A 184 -13.39 5.11 -7.15
CA ILE A 184 -12.83 5.29 -8.50
C ILE A 184 -13.31 4.15 -9.41
N GLY A 185 -13.25 2.90 -8.94
CA GLY A 185 -13.72 1.76 -9.72
C GLY A 185 -15.22 1.80 -9.98
N ALA A 186 -16.04 2.30 -9.06
CA ALA A 186 -17.47 2.46 -9.28
C ALA A 186 -17.79 3.56 -10.31
N ILE A 187 -17.07 4.67 -10.29
CA ILE A 187 -17.18 5.71 -11.33
C ILE A 187 -16.78 5.14 -12.69
N ALA A 188 -15.63 4.47 -12.78
CA ALA A 188 -15.16 3.85 -14.02
C ALA A 188 -16.15 2.79 -14.53
N PHE A 189 -16.68 1.95 -13.64
CA PHE A 189 -17.69 0.94 -13.98
C PHE A 189 -18.99 1.58 -14.49
N ALA A 190 -19.49 2.62 -13.82
CA ALA A 190 -20.71 3.32 -14.23
C ALA A 190 -20.59 3.97 -15.62
N VAL A 191 -19.45 4.60 -15.89
CA VAL A 191 -19.20 5.32 -17.15
C VAL A 191 -18.95 4.35 -18.31
N VAL A 192 -18.08 3.36 -18.10
CA VAL A 192 -17.53 2.52 -19.18
C VAL A 192 -18.36 1.24 -19.38
N VAL A 193 -18.69 0.55 -18.29
CA VAL A 193 -19.20 -0.82 -18.34
C VAL A 193 -20.72 -0.86 -18.25
N LEU A 194 -21.30 -0.10 -17.32
CA LEU A 194 -22.71 -0.22 -16.98
C LEU A 194 -23.61 0.35 -18.08
N ARG A 195 -24.38 -0.54 -18.71
CA ARG A 195 -25.52 -0.22 -19.57
C ARG A 195 -26.67 -1.10 -19.11
N GLY A 196 -27.78 -0.50 -18.66
CA GLY A 196 -28.85 -1.27 -18.02
C GLY A 196 -29.92 -0.40 -17.39
N HIS A 197 -30.58 -0.88 -16.34
CA HIS A 197 -31.69 -0.14 -15.74
C HIS A 197 -31.18 1.11 -15.00
N GLU A 198 -31.97 2.18 -14.97
CA GLU A 198 -31.68 3.38 -14.17
C GLU A 198 -31.42 3.04 -12.68
N ARG A 199 -32.14 2.04 -12.17
CA ARG A 199 -31.96 1.51 -10.81
C ARG A 199 -30.55 1.00 -10.55
N ASP A 200 -29.86 0.46 -11.56
CA ASP A 200 -28.49 -0.02 -11.44
C ASP A 200 -27.52 1.15 -11.35
N VAL A 201 -27.68 2.17 -12.21
CA VAL A 201 -26.87 3.39 -12.17
C VAL A 201 -27.00 4.09 -10.82
N ARG A 202 -28.23 4.21 -10.31
CA ARG A 202 -28.50 4.79 -8.99
C ARG A 202 -27.84 4.00 -7.85
N SER A 203 -27.80 2.67 -7.94
CA SER A 203 -27.12 1.85 -6.94
C SER A 203 -25.60 2.00 -6.98
N VAL A 204 -25.01 2.15 -8.16
CA VAL A 204 -23.57 2.41 -8.28
C VAL A 204 -23.22 3.79 -7.72
N LEU A 205 -24.01 4.83 -8.01
CA LEU A 205 -23.81 6.16 -7.43
C LEU A 205 -23.97 6.19 -5.90
N PHE A 206 -24.89 5.38 -5.36
CA PHE A 206 -24.98 5.20 -3.91
C PHE A 206 -23.64 4.70 -3.33
N TRP A 207 -23.00 3.72 -3.98
CA TRP A 207 -21.69 3.23 -3.56
C TRP A 207 -20.56 4.22 -3.80
N VAL A 208 -20.57 5.00 -4.89
CA VAL A 208 -19.59 6.10 -5.10
C VAL A 208 -19.60 7.05 -3.91
N ARG A 209 -20.79 7.49 -3.47
CA ARG A 209 -20.94 8.40 -2.33
C ARG A 209 -20.49 7.75 -1.02
N ARG A 210 -20.92 6.51 -0.73
CA ARG A 210 -20.51 5.80 0.50
C ARG A 210 -19.02 5.53 0.56
N ALA A 211 -18.42 5.08 -0.53
CA ALA A 211 -16.98 4.87 -0.64
C ALA A 211 -16.20 6.17 -0.50
N SER A 212 -16.75 7.29 -1.00
CA SER A 212 -16.17 8.62 -0.77
C SER A 212 -16.22 9.03 0.71
N VAL A 213 -17.28 8.71 1.46
CA VAL A 213 -17.31 8.93 2.93
C VAL A 213 -16.22 8.11 3.60
N VAL A 214 -16.11 6.83 3.25
CA VAL A 214 -15.12 5.91 3.83
C VAL A 214 -13.69 6.38 3.53
N LEU A 215 -13.42 6.84 2.31
CA LEU A 215 -12.14 7.44 1.93
C LEU A 215 -11.84 8.69 2.76
N GLY A 216 -12.78 9.63 2.86
CA GLY A 216 -12.59 10.85 3.65
C GLY A 216 -12.36 10.57 5.13
N ALA A 217 -13.12 9.64 5.71
CA ALA A 217 -12.93 9.20 7.10
C ALA A 217 -11.57 8.49 7.30
N GLY A 218 -11.16 7.63 6.37
CA GLY A 218 -9.85 7.00 6.37
C GLY A 218 -8.71 8.02 6.33
N ALA A 219 -8.81 9.03 5.45
CA ALA A 219 -7.81 10.10 5.36
C ALA A 219 -7.71 10.95 6.65
N VAL A 220 -8.84 11.24 7.30
CA VAL A 220 -8.85 11.93 8.61
C VAL A 220 -8.22 11.05 9.69
N LEU A 221 -8.53 9.76 9.73
CA LEU A 221 -7.92 8.82 10.68
C LEU A 221 -6.41 8.67 10.43
N GLU A 222 -5.95 8.66 9.18
CA GLU A 222 -4.53 8.66 8.83
C GLU A 222 -3.85 9.91 9.39
N ALA A 223 -4.47 11.09 9.23
CA ALA A 223 -3.94 12.34 9.77
C ALA A 223 -3.86 12.33 11.30
N LEU A 224 -4.90 11.86 11.98
CA LEU A 224 -4.93 11.77 13.44
C LEU A 224 -3.88 10.78 13.96
N HIS A 225 -3.76 9.62 13.31
CA HIS A 225 -2.71 8.65 13.61
C HIS A 225 -1.33 9.27 13.48
N ARG A 226 -1.09 10.02 12.39
CA ARG A 226 0.20 10.63 12.14
C ARG A 226 0.56 11.70 13.16
N ILE A 227 -0.39 12.55 13.54
CA ILE A 227 -0.15 13.55 14.59
C ILE A 227 0.10 12.86 15.93
N ALA A 228 -0.66 11.80 16.26
CA ALA A 228 -0.45 11.03 17.48
C ALA A 228 0.95 10.40 17.53
N GLU A 229 1.42 9.86 16.41
CA GLU A 229 2.73 9.24 16.25
C GLU A 229 3.87 10.24 16.44
N ILE A 230 3.80 11.41 15.81
CA ILE A 230 4.80 12.50 15.96
C ILE A 230 4.88 12.97 17.42
N ASN A 231 3.74 13.01 18.12
CA ASN A 231 3.67 13.46 19.51
C ASN A 231 3.81 12.33 20.55
N GLY A 232 4.01 11.08 20.10
CA GLY A 232 4.13 9.90 20.96
C GLY A 232 2.90 9.53 21.79
N THR A 233 1.77 10.23 21.66
CA THR A 233 0.57 10.04 22.50
C THR A 233 -0.75 10.35 21.77
N TRP A 234 -1.81 9.60 22.11
CA TRP A 234 -3.18 9.82 21.60
C TRP A 234 -4.07 10.69 22.51
N TRP A 235 -3.70 10.80 23.79
CA TRP A 235 -4.60 11.23 24.86
C TRP A 235 -4.27 12.61 25.41
N THR A 236 -3.32 13.31 24.80
CA THR A 236 -2.87 14.64 25.22
C THR A 236 -3.27 15.69 24.19
N VAL A 237 -3.36 16.94 24.62
CA VAL A 237 -3.52 18.07 23.70
C VAL A 237 -2.21 18.23 22.93
N TRP A 238 -2.25 17.99 21.62
CA TRP A 238 -1.06 18.13 20.79
C TRP A 238 -0.64 19.61 20.66
N PRO A 239 0.66 19.90 20.73
CA PRO A 239 1.18 21.23 20.41
C PRO A 239 0.84 21.61 18.96
N LEU A 240 0.56 22.90 18.75
CA LEU A 240 0.24 23.42 17.42
C LEU A 240 1.37 23.21 16.41
N SER A 241 2.63 23.18 16.86
CA SER A 241 3.78 22.87 16.02
C SER A 241 3.72 21.46 15.46
N GLY A 242 3.47 20.44 16.29
CA GLY A 242 3.36 19.05 15.82
C GLY A 242 2.20 18.81 14.85
N ILE A 243 1.09 19.57 15.01
CA ILE A 243 0.00 19.57 14.03
C ILE A 243 0.45 20.22 12.72
N ALA A 244 1.13 21.37 12.79
CA ALA A 244 1.64 22.06 11.61
C ALA A 244 2.65 21.21 10.85
N ASP A 245 3.60 20.56 11.54
CA ASP A 245 4.62 19.70 10.95
C ASP A 245 3.98 18.54 10.17
N ALA A 246 2.95 17.90 10.74
CA ALA A 246 2.20 16.84 10.07
C ALA A 246 1.45 17.32 8.81
N LEU A 247 0.88 18.52 8.84
CA LEU A 247 0.08 19.09 7.74
C LEU A 247 0.93 19.68 6.61
N TRP A 248 2.11 20.21 6.92
CA TRP A 248 3.03 20.78 5.93
C TRP A 248 3.97 19.73 5.30
N ALA A 249 4.09 18.55 5.90
CA ALA A 249 4.77 17.42 5.30
C ALA A 249 4.07 16.96 3.98
N PRO A 250 4.80 16.26 3.08
CA PRO A 250 4.20 15.62 1.91
C PRO A 250 2.96 14.78 2.27
N PHE A 251 3.01 14.08 3.40
CA PHE A 251 1.89 13.33 3.96
C PHE A 251 0.63 14.19 4.15
N GLY A 252 0.75 15.40 4.69
CA GLY A 252 -0.37 16.34 4.86
C GLY A 252 -1.01 16.76 3.53
N VAL A 253 -0.20 16.93 2.48
CA VAL A 253 -0.67 17.17 1.11
C VAL A 253 -1.45 15.97 0.59
N ALA A 254 -0.95 14.74 0.81
CA ALA A 254 -1.65 13.52 0.43
C ALA A 254 -3.04 13.42 1.08
N VAL A 255 -3.12 13.66 2.39
CA VAL A 255 -4.38 13.68 3.15
C VAL A 255 -5.34 14.74 2.60
N ALA A 256 -4.87 15.96 2.38
CA ALA A 256 -5.69 17.06 1.87
C ALA A 256 -6.28 16.73 0.48
N LEU A 257 -5.47 16.15 -0.40
CA LEU A 257 -5.90 15.70 -1.72
C LEU A 257 -6.93 14.57 -1.65
N ARG A 258 -6.77 13.59 -0.75
CA ARG A 258 -7.77 12.52 -0.52
C ARG A 258 -9.09 13.08 -0.01
N PHE A 259 -9.04 14.00 0.95
CA PHE A 259 -10.22 14.62 1.53
C PHE A 259 -10.97 15.48 0.50
N LEU A 260 -10.24 16.33 -0.25
CA LEU A 260 -10.80 17.11 -1.35
C LEU A 260 -11.42 16.20 -2.41
N GLY A 261 -10.70 15.14 -2.78
CA GLY A 261 -11.15 14.15 -3.75
C GLY A 261 -12.45 13.46 -3.33
N ALA A 262 -12.51 13.00 -2.08
CA ALA A 262 -13.71 12.43 -1.48
C ALA A 262 -14.89 13.41 -1.47
N ALA A 263 -14.66 14.66 -1.07
CA ALA A 263 -15.71 15.69 -1.03
C ALA A 263 -16.26 15.99 -2.43
N LEU A 264 -15.39 16.05 -3.45
CA LEU A 264 -15.79 16.28 -4.83
C LEU A 264 -16.57 15.09 -5.42
N MET A 265 -16.11 13.85 -5.20
CA MET A 265 -16.83 12.64 -5.66
C MET A 265 -18.17 12.44 -4.95
N MET A 266 -18.32 12.93 -3.71
CA MET A 266 -19.61 12.93 -3.00
C MET A 266 -20.72 13.65 -3.75
N ARG A 267 -20.33 14.66 -4.54
CA ARG A 267 -21.25 15.49 -5.32
C ARG A 267 -21.74 14.82 -6.60
N ALA A 268 -21.30 13.60 -6.89
CA ALA A 268 -21.78 12.84 -8.05
C ALA A 268 -23.31 12.74 -8.03
N HIS A 269 -23.96 13.24 -9.07
CA HIS A 269 -25.41 13.24 -9.26
C HIS A 269 -25.82 12.29 -10.39
N LEU A 270 -27.09 11.90 -10.36
CA LEU A 270 -27.66 11.00 -11.34
C LEU A 270 -28.22 11.83 -12.51
N ASP A 271 -27.55 11.75 -13.65
CA ASP A 271 -28.11 12.18 -14.92
C ASP A 271 -28.01 11.03 -15.92
N VAL A 272 -29.14 10.53 -16.40
CA VAL A 272 -29.18 9.32 -17.22
C VAL A 272 -29.73 9.61 -18.60
N VAL A 273 -29.07 9.07 -19.61
CA VAL A 273 -29.52 9.07 -21.01
C VAL A 273 -29.87 7.66 -21.45
N HIS A 274 -30.55 7.53 -22.59
CA HIS A 274 -30.59 6.26 -23.30
C HIS A 274 -29.17 5.82 -23.65
N ALA A 275 -28.89 4.53 -23.51
CA ALA A 275 -27.55 3.97 -23.66
C ALA A 275 -26.91 4.29 -25.01
N THR A 276 -27.70 4.40 -26.07
CA THR A 276 -27.26 4.75 -27.43
C THR A 276 -26.85 6.20 -27.61
N MET A 277 -27.31 7.10 -26.73
CA MET A 277 -26.89 8.50 -26.74
C MET A 277 -25.61 8.74 -25.94
N ALA A 278 -25.16 7.76 -25.16
CA ALA A 278 -23.92 7.85 -24.40
C ALA A 278 -22.74 7.30 -25.20
N PRO A 279 -21.53 7.88 -25.10
CA PRO A 279 -20.32 7.28 -25.65
C PRO A 279 -20.15 5.83 -25.17
N ASP A 280 -19.75 4.92 -26.06
CA ASP A 280 -19.40 3.54 -25.71
C ASP A 280 -17.89 3.30 -25.82
N PRO A 281 -17.10 3.67 -24.79
CA PRO A 281 -15.65 3.51 -24.81
C PRO A 281 -15.21 2.04 -24.90
N VAL A 282 -16.06 1.09 -24.49
CA VAL A 282 -15.72 -0.35 -24.59
C VAL A 282 -15.56 -0.75 -26.04
N VAL A 283 -16.39 -0.24 -26.94
CA VAL A 283 -16.27 -0.53 -28.38
C VAL A 283 -14.95 0.02 -28.93
N VAL A 284 -14.59 1.25 -28.54
CA VAL A 284 -13.31 1.86 -28.93
C VAL A 284 -12.13 1.03 -28.39
N LEU A 285 -12.15 0.67 -27.11
CA LEU A 285 -11.12 -0.17 -26.50
C LEU A 285 -11.02 -1.56 -27.17
N GLN A 286 -12.15 -2.19 -27.52
CA GLN A 286 -12.16 -3.47 -28.23
C GLN A 286 -11.53 -3.37 -29.62
N THR A 287 -11.65 -2.23 -30.30
CA THR A 287 -11.00 -2.01 -31.60
C THR A 287 -9.51 -1.71 -31.47
N ALA A 288 -9.11 -0.96 -30.44
CA ALA A 288 -7.72 -0.54 -30.23
C ALA A 288 -6.86 -1.64 -29.60
N VAL A 289 -7.44 -2.36 -28.64
CA VAL A 289 -6.79 -3.40 -27.87
C VAL A 289 -7.31 -4.73 -28.40
N ALA A 290 -6.48 -5.45 -29.17
CA ALA A 290 -6.76 -6.82 -29.60
C ALA A 290 -6.72 -7.83 -28.41
N VAL A 291 -7.16 -7.41 -27.23
CA VAL A 291 -7.25 -8.18 -25.99
C VAL A 291 -8.72 -8.19 -25.60
N GLY A 292 -9.42 -9.26 -25.96
CA GLY A 292 -10.85 -9.44 -25.66
C GLY A 292 -11.43 -10.60 -26.47
N ALA A 293 -12.19 -11.47 -25.81
CA ALA A 293 -12.94 -12.57 -26.41
C ALA A 293 -14.41 -12.18 -26.66
N GLY A 294 -14.69 -10.87 -26.70
CA GLY A 294 -15.94 -10.40 -27.25
C GLY A 294 -15.94 -10.72 -28.74
N PRO A 295 -17.05 -11.24 -29.30
CA PRO A 295 -17.17 -11.29 -30.75
C PRO A 295 -16.91 -9.87 -31.27
N ARG A 296 -16.17 -9.73 -32.38
CA ARG A 296 -16.09 -8.44 -33.07
C ARG A 296 -17.52 -7.93 -33.28
N PRO A 297 -17.77 -6.60 -33.34
CA PRO A 297 -19.13 -6.08 -33.56
C PRO A 297 -19.90 -6.81 -34.68
N SER A 298 -19.18 -7.29 -35.71
CA SER A 298 -19.67 -8.12 -36.80
C SER A 298 -20.18 -9.53 -36.43
N GLN A 299 -19.63 -10.17 -35.40
CA GLN A 299 -20.04 -11.50 -34.93
C GLN A 299 -21.16 -11.43 -33.86
N ALA A 300 -21.21 -10.36 -33.09
CA ALA A 300 -22.22 -10.21 -32.05
C ALA A 300 -23.61 -9.91 -32.64
N ALA A 301 -23.67 -9.31 -33.84
CA ALA A 301 -24.92 -9.12 -34.62
C ALA A 301 -25.66 -10.43 -34.95
N ALA A 302 -24.97 -11.58 -34.92
CA ALA A 302 -25.56 -12.90 -35.17
C ALA A 302 -26.22 -13.53 -33.92
N ILE A 303 -26.01 -12.96 -32.73
CA ILE A 303 -26.47 -13.49 -31.42
C ILE A 303 -27.75 -12.76 -30.94
N GLY A 304 -28.30 -11.85 -31.75
CA GLY A 304 -29.37 -10.94 -31.34
C GLY A 304 -30.66 -11.65 -30.89
N SER A 305 -31.14 -11.27 -29.69
CA SER A 305 -32.54 -11.47 -29.32
C SER A 305 -33.43 -10.51 -30.15
N PRO A 306 -34.73 -10.79 -30.31
CA PRO A 306 -35.65 -9.88 -31.03
C PRO A 306 -35.76 -8.46 -30.41
N GLU A 307 -35.21 -8.25 -29.20
CA GLU A 307 -35.16 -6.96 -28.50
C GLU A 307 -33.80 -6.24 -28.62
N ALA A 308 -32.80 -6.85 -29.27
CA ALA A 308 -31.47 -6.26 -29.44
C ALA A 308 -31.50 -5.13 -30.48
N GLU A 309 -30.84 -4.02 -30.18
CA GLU A 309 -30.81 -2.86 -31.07
C GLU A 309 -29.86 -3.09 -32.26
N ALA A 310 -30.25 -2.62 -33.46
CA ALA A 310 -29.48 -2.85 -34.68
C ALA A 310 -28.06 -2.25 -34.56
N GLY A 311 -27.04 -3.12 -34.66
CA GLY A 311 -25.63 -2.73 -34.52
C GLY A 311 -25.09 -2.73 -33.08
N ALA A 312 -25.93 -2.98 -32.06
CA ALA A 312 -25.55 -3.04 -30.66
C ALA A 312 -26.13 -4.30 -29.96
N PRO A 313 -25.61 -5.49 -30.26
CA PRO A 313 -26.20 -6.79 -29.88
C PRO A 313 -26.31 -7.07 -28.38
N TYR A 314 -25.70 -6.23 -27.55
CA TYR A 314 -25.78 -6.33 -26.08
C TYR A 314 -26.57 -5.20 -25.42
N LEU A 315 -27.05 -4.23 -26.20
CA LEU A 315 -27.92 -3.15 -25.72
C LEU A 315 -29.38 -3.47 -26.03
N ARG A 316 -30.26 -3.10 -25.10
CA ARG A 316 -31.70 -3.12 -25.30
C ARG A 316 -32.23 -1.69 -25.36
N SER A 317 -33.33 -1.48 -26.09
CA SER A 317 -33.93 -0.15 -26.31
C SER A 317 -34.23 0.64 -25.02
N GLY A 318 -34.52 -0.05 -23.92
CA GLY A 318 -34.75 0.56 -22.61
C GLY A 318 -33.50 0.82 -21.76
N ASP A 319 -32.31 0.48 -22.23
CA ASP A 319 -31.08 0.63 -21.46
C ASP A 319 -30.73 2.10 -21.24
N ARG A 320 -30.29 2.37 -20.02
CA ARG A 320 -29.82 3.67 -19.55
C ARG A 320 -28.31 3.62 -19.29
N ALA A 321 -27.68 4.76 -19.48
CA ALA A 321 -26.28 5.02 -19.18
C ALA A 321 -26.14 6.34 -18.42
N TRP A 322 -25.08 6.47 -17.61
CA TRP A 322 -24.74 7.75 -17.00
C TRP A 322 -24.31 8.73 -18.09
N ARG A 323 -24.91 9.93 -18.12
CA ARG A 323 -24.50 11.00 -19.02
C ARG A 323 -23.12 11.50 -18.61
N VAL A 324 -22.21 11.58 -19.58
CA VAL A 324 -20.89 12.19 -19.43
C VAL A 324 -20.95 13.58 -20.04
N ASP A 325 -21.11 14.59 -19.19
CA ASP A 325 -21.13 16.00 -19.57
C ASP A 325 -20.29 16.86 -18.61
N GLY A 326 -20.32 18.18 -18.78
CA GLY A 326 -19.56 19.11 -17.95
C GLY A 326 -19.89 19.04 -16.45
N GLN A 327 -21.03 18.48 -16.06
CA GLN A 327 -21.40 18.33 -14.66
C GLN A 327 -20.60 17.20 -13.97
N LEU A 328 -19.89 16.35 -14.72
CA LEU A 328 -18.93 15.37 -14.15
C LEU A 328 -17.56 15.97 -13.84
N ALA A 329 -17.29 17.24 -14.19
CA ALA A 329 -16.00 17.86 -13.94
C ALA A 329 -15.55 17.79 -12.46
N PRO A 330 -16.41 18.06 -11.45
CA PRO A 330 -16.03 17.90 -10.05
C PRO A 330 -15.66 16.45 -9.72
N VAL A 331 -16.41 15.47 -10.22
CA VAL A 331 -16.13 14.04 -9.98
C VAL A 331 -14.79 13.64 -10.58
N ALA A 332 -14.51 14.07 -11.82
CA ALA A 332 -13.24 13.81 -12.49
C ALA A 332 -12.06 14.47 -11.75
N LEU A 333 -12.20 15.73 -11.33
CA LEU A 333 -11.22 16.41 -10.48
C LEU A 333 -11.02 15.68 -9.15
N GLY A 334 -12.10 15.13 -8.59
CA GLY A 334 -12.02 14.33 -7.38
C GLY A 334 -11.20 13.06 -7.55
N VAL A 335 -11.42 12.31 -8.65
CA VAL A 335 -10.61 11.14 -9.00
C VAL A 335 -9.15 11.52 -9.18
N VAL A 336 -8.86 12.61 -9.90
CA VAL A 336 -7.49 13.10 -10.12
C VAL A 336 -6.83 13.47 -8.79
N ALA A 337 -7.53 14.16 -7.89
CA ALA A 337 -6.99 14.53 -6.58
C ALA A 337 -6.63 13.29 -5.75
N VAL A 338 -7.51 12.28 -5.68
CA VAL A 338 -7.21 11.03 -4.97
C VAL A 338 -6.01 10.31 -5.57
N LEU A 339 -5.94 10.20 -6.89
CA LEU A 339 -4.81 9.56 -7.55
C LEU A 339 -3.51 10.32 -7.30
N LEU A 340 -3.52 11.64 -7.44
CA LEU A 340 -2.36 12.49 -7.21
C LEU A 340 -1.87 12.44 -5.75
N SER A 341 -2.75 12.14 -4.78
CA SER A 341 -2.32 11.96 -3.37
C SER A 341 -1.24 10.91 -3.20
N PHE A 342 -1.20 9.88 -4.05
CA PHE A 342 -0.20 8.82 -3.99
C PHE A 342 1.19 9.26 -4.47
N ALA A 343 1.32 10.45 -5.07
CA ALA A 343 2.62 11.05 -5.42
C ALA A 343 3.31 11.74 -4.22
N PHE A 344 2.62 11.79 -3.07
CA PHE A 344 3.09 12.41 -1.84
C PHE A 344 3.14 11.40 -0.69
N ASP A 345 3.21 10.11 -1.01
CA ASP A 345 3.11 8.99 -0.08
C ASP A 345 4.39 8.14 -0.10
N GLY A 346 4.77 7.58 1.06
CA GLY A 346 6.12 7.09 1.43
C GLY A 346 7.11 6.83 0.29
N HIS A 347 6.98 5.70 -0.41
CA HIS A 347 7.93 5.28 -1.46
C HIS A 347 8.01 6.21 -2.68
N THR A 348 7.01 7.05 -2.94
CA THR A 348 7.09 8.01 -4.07
C THR A 348 7.85 9.27 -3.73
N VAL A 349 8.06 9.53 -2.43
CA VAL A 349 8.78 10.69 -1.91
C VAL A 349 10.24 10.34 -1.66
N THR A 350 10.53 9.12 -1.22
CA THR A 350 11.88 8.65 -0.91
C THR A 350 12.58 7.97 -2.09
N GLU A 351 11.87 7.18 -2.92
CA GLU A 351 12.55 6.27 -3.87
C GLU A 351 12.79 6.84 -5.27
N GLY A 352 14.03 6.68 -5.75
CA GLY A 352 14.43 6.88 -7.16
C GLY A 352 14.18 8.29 -7.70
N THR A 353 13.97 8.40 -9.01
CA THR A 353 13.56 9.69 -9.61
C THR A 353 12.10 9.97 -9.25
N ARG A 354 11.88 10.82 -8.23
CA ARG A 354 10.57 11.19 -7.66
C ARG A 354 9.43 11.27 -8.68
N LEU A 355 9.63 11.95 -9.80
CA LEU A 355 8.58 12.12 -10.81
C LEU A 355 8.18 10.80 -11.49
N VAL A 356 9.15 9.95 -11.85
CA VAL A 356 8.87 8.66 -12.50
C VAL A 356 8.18 7.73 -11.51
N THR A 357 8.72 7.61 -10.29
CA THR A 357 8.13 6.77 -9.23
C THR A 357 6.70 7.20 -8.93
N ALA A 358 6.45 8.51 -8.81
CA ALA A 358 5.11 9.06 -8.62
C ALA A 358 4.16 8.74 -9.78
N ILE A 359 4.59 8.94 -11.03
CA ILE A 359 3.75 8.63 -12.20
C ILE A 359 3.40 7.13 -12.22
N VAL A 360 4.38 6.25 -12.03
CA VAL A 360 4.16 4.80 -12.05
C VAL A 360 3.26 4.38 -10.90
N ALA A 361 3.41 4.95 -9.70
CA ALA A 361 2.53 4.70 -8.56
C ALA A 361 1.08 5.13 -8.83
N VAL A 362 0.88 6.33 -9.36
CA VAL A 362 -0.44 6.85 -9.77
C VAL A 362 -1.09 5.92 -10.80
N VAL A 363 -0.32 5.47 -11.80
CA VAL A 363 -0.80 4.54 -12.82
C VAL A 363 -1.14 3.17 -12.24
N HIS A 364 -0.30 2.62 -11.35
CA HIS A 364 -0.54 1.34 -10.69
C HIS A 364 -1.81 1.37 -9.85
N VAL A 365 -1.95 2.39 -8.99
CA VAL A 365 -3.12 2.55 -8.12
C VAL A 365 -4.39 2.82 -8.92
N GLY A 366 -4.33 3.67 -9.94
CA GLY A 366 -5.47 3.95 -10.81
C GLY A 366 -5.94 2.70 -11.56
N ALA A 367 -5.01 1.94 -12.14
CA ALA A 367 -5.32 0.68 -12.81
C ALA A 367 -5.87 -0.37 -11.84
N GLY A 368 -5.27 -0.50 -10.65
CA GLY A 368 -5.75 -1.35 -9.57
C GLY A 368 -7.16 -0.99 -9.09
N ALA A 369 -7.49 0.30 -8.99
CA ALA A 369 -8.81 0.78 -8.61
C ALA A 369 -9.87 0.50 -9.69
N VAL A 370 -9.53 0.72 -10.97
CA VAL A 370 -10.41 0.40 -12.09
C VAL A 370 -10.71 -1.10 -12.16
N TRP A 371 -9.69 -1.94 -12.04
CA TRP A 371 -9.85 -3.40 -12.02
C TRP A 371 -10.61 -3.87 -10.77
N GLY A 372 -10.13 -3.53 -9.58
CA GLY A 372 -10.67 -4.03 -8.32
C GLY A 372 -12.04 -3.46 -7.97
N GLY A 373 -12.20 -2.14 -8.01
CA GLY A 373 -13.48 -1.51 -7.72
C GLY A 373 -14.53 -1.81 -8.80
N GLY A 374 -14.12 -1.94 -10.06
CA GLY A 374 -15.00 -2.39 -11.15
C GLY A 374 -15.49 -3.82 -10.95
N LEU A 375 -14.63 -4.73 -10.48
CA LEU A 375 -15.01 -6.10 -10.13
C LEU A 375 -16.00 -6.14 -8.96
N LEU A 376 -15.75 -5.34 -7.91
CA LEU A 376 -16.67 -5.23 -6.77
C LEU A 376 -18.05 -4.69 -7.21
N MET A 377 -18.09 -3.73 -8.15
CA MET A 377 -19.35 -3.26 -8.72
C MET A 377 -20.02 -4.29 -9.62
N LEU A 378 -19.27 -5.08 -10.38
CA LEU A 378 -19.81 -6.21 -11.14
C LEU A 378 -20.50 -7.20 -10.21
N VAL A 379 -19.82 -7.64 -9.14
CA VAL A 379 -20.39 -8.52 -8.11
C VAL A 379 -21.66 -7.91 -7.52
N HIS A 380 -21.61 -6.63 -7.14
CA HIS A 380 -22.75 -5.92 -6.56
C HIS A 380 -23.97 -5.92 -7.49
N VAL A 381 -23.80 -5.52 -8.75
CA VAL A 381 -24.90 -5.42 -9.72
C VAL A 381 -25.49 -6.80 -10.03
N LEU A 382 -24.65 -7.83 -10.20
CA LEU A 382 -25.13 -9.19 -10.47
C LEU A 382 -25.97 -9.74 -9.30
N TRP A 383 -25.49 -9.58 -8.07
CA TRP A 383 -26.22 -10.00 -6.87
C TRP A 383 -27.49 -9.20 -6.66
N ARG A 384 -27.46 -7.89 -6.91
CA ARG A 384 -28.63 -7.04 -6.79
C ARG A 384 -29.72 -7.44 -7.78
N ARG A 385 -29.37 -7.65 -9.05
CA ARG A 385 -30.32 -8.11 -10.07
C ARG A 385 -30.91 -9.48 -9.72
N HIS A 386 -30.07 -10.41 -9.25
CA HIS A 386 -30.51 -11.72 -8.80
C HIS A 386 -31.50 -11.64 -7.62
N ARG A 387 -31.19 -10.86 -6.57
CA ARG A 387 -32.07 -10.69 -5.40
C ARG A 387 -33.39 -10.00 -5.73
N MET A 388 -33.40 -9.13 -6.74
CA MET A 388 -34.60 -8.44 -7.22
C MET A 388 -35.42 -9.27 -8.22
N ALA A 389 -35.01 -10.52 -8.50
CA ALA A 389 -35.64 -11.39 -9.48
C ALA A 389 -35.81 -10.75 -10.88
N VAL A 390 -34.86 -9.88 -11.27
CA VAL A 390 -34.80 -9.29 -12.61
C VAL A 390 -33.72 -9.98 -13.44
N PRO A 391 -33.79 -9.95 -14.79
CA PRO A 391 -32.78 -10.55 -15.64
C PRO A 391 -31.37 -10.07 -15.28
N VAL A 392 -30.50 -11.01 -14.90
CA VAL A 392 -29.13 -10.70 -14.41
C VAL A 392 -28.28 -10.08 -15.52
N ARG A 393 -28.46 -10.54 -16.76
CA ARG A 393 -27.70 -10.12 -17.96
C ARG A 393 -26.18 -10.20 -17.71
N ALA A 394 -25.75 -11.31 -17.10
CA ALA A 394 -24.37 -11.53 -16.69
C ALA A 394 -23.41 -11.46 -17.89
N LEU A 395 -23.80 -12.03 -19.04
CA LEU A 395 -22.99 -12.05 -20.26
C LEU A 395 -22.61 -10.65 -20.76
N GLN A 396 -23.58 -9.72 -20.82
CA GLN A 396 -23.33 -8.34 -21.25
C GLN A 396 -22.31 -7.65 -20.34
N LEU A 397 -22.50 -7.75 -19.02
CA LEU A 397 -21.59 -7.12 -18.07
C LEU A 397 -20.21 -7.79 -18.09
N ALA A 398 -20.16 -9.12 -18.26
CA ALA A 398 -18.93 -9.88 -18.36
C ALA A 398 -18.09 -9.43 -19.56
N ILE A 399 -18.65 -9.42 -20.78
CA ILE A 399 -17.93 -9.02 -21.99
C ILE A 399 -17.40 -7.59 -21.88
N ARG A 400 -18.22 -6.67 -21.38
CA ARG A 400 -17.83 -5.26 -21.26
C ARG A 400 -16.76 -5.06 -20.20
N PHE A 401 -16.88 -5.73 -19.05
CA PHE A 401 -15.91 -5.63 -17.98
C PHE A 401 -14.59 -6.34 -18.30
N SER A 402 -14.60 -7.48 -18.99
CA SER A 402 -13.39 -8.23 -19.32
C SER A 402 -12.34 -7.43 -20.09
N VAL A 403 -12.76 -6.55 -21.00
CA VAL A 403 -11.84 -5.67 -21.77
C VAL A 403 -11.16 -4.65 -20.85
N VAL A 404 -11.96 -4.02 -19.98
CA VAL A 404 -11.48 -3.04 -19.00
C VAL A 404 -10.56 -3.71 -17.98
N ALA A 405 -10.98 -4.85 -17.43
CA ALA A 405 -10.24 -5.63 -16.45
C ALA A 405 -8.91 -6.14 -17.01
N ALA A 406 -8.89 -6.70 -18.22
CA ALA A 406 -7.64 -7.17 -18.84
C ALA A 406 -6.65 -6.03 -19.09
N THR A 407 -7.14 -4.89 -19.60
CA THR A 407 -6.29 -3.70 -19.83
C THR A 407 -5.74 -3.15 -18.52
N ALA A 408 -6.61 -2.99 -17.51
CA ALA A 408 -6.22 -2.51 -16.19
C ALA A 408 -5.25 -3.47 -15.49
N LEU A 409 -5.45 -4.78 -15.58
CA LEU A 409 -4.55 -5.78 -14.99
C LEU A 409 -3.16 -5.75 -15.65
N VAL A 410 -3.07 -5.59 -16.97
CA VAL A 410 -1.78 -5.44 -17.67
C VAL A 410 -1.08 -4.15 -17.24
N VAL A 411 -1.79 -3.02 -17.22
CA VAL A 411 -1.22 -1.74 -16.79
C VAL A 411 -0.75 -1.79 -15.33
N ALA A 412 -1.58 -2.34 -14.43
CA ALA A 412 -1.23 -2.51 -13.03
C ALA A 412 -0.04 -3.46 -12.85
N GLY A 413 0.01 -4.57 -13.60
CA GLY A 413 1.11 -5.54 -13.55
C GLY A 413 2.43 -4.96 -14.03
N VAL A 414 2.43 -4.22 -15.15
CA VAL A 414 3.63 -3.53 -15.65
C VAL A 414 4.07 -2.45 -14.67
N ALA A 415 3.17 -1.57 -14.23
CA ALA A 415 3.51 -0.51 -13.28
C ALA A 415 3.98 -1.08 -11.94
N GLY A 416 3.37 -2.17 -11.45
CA GLY A 416 3.78 -2.84 -10.22
C GLY A 416 5.15 -3.50 -10.33
N LEU A 417 5.49 -4.08 -11.49
CA LEU A 417 6.81 -4.63 -11.75
C LEU A 417 7.88 -3.52 -11.76
N VAL A 418 7.60 -2.40 -12.43
CA VAL A 418 8.48 -1.22 -12.43
C VAL A 418 8.70 -0.71 -11.00
N LEU A 419 7.62 -0.54 -10.22
CA LEU A 419 7.74 -0.14 -8.81
C LEU A 419 8.55 -1.14 -7.99
N SER A 420 8.35 -2.45 -8.20
CA SER A 420 9.11 -3.48 -7.48
C SER A 420 10.60 -3.39 -7.76
N VAL A 421 11.00 -3.10 -9.01
CA VAL A 421 12.40 -2.91 -9.40
C VAL A 421 12.98 -1.62 -8.81
N ILE A 422 12.18 -0.56 -8.69
CA ILE A 422 12.61 0.70 -8.07
C ILE A 422 12.76 0.55 -6.55
N ILE A 423 11.87 -0.22 -5.92
CA ILE A 423 11.75 -0.30 -4.45
C ILE A 423 12.64 -1.40 -3.85
N ILE A 424 13.01 -2.45 -4.58
CA ILE A 424 13.76 -3.57 -3.97
C ILE A 424 15.25 -3.41 -4.21
N ASP A 425 16.04 -3.34 -3.12
CA ASP A 425 17.51 -3.27 -3.18
C ASP A 425 18.14 -4.58 -3.64
N SER A 426 17.65 -5.73 -3.15
CA SER A 426 18.16 -7.05 -3.50
C SER A 426 17.05 -8.09 -3.72
N LEU A 427 17.26 -9.03 -4.65
CA LEU A 427 16.30 -10.11 -4.87
C LEU A 427 16.07 -10.96 -3.61
N SER A 428 17.07 -11.06 -2.72
CA SER A 428 16.94 -11.77 -1.45
C SER A 428 15.85 -11.19 -0.56
N ASP A 429 15.59 -9.89 -0.65
CA ASP A 429 14.62 -9.21 0.21
C ASP A 429 13.20 -9.74 0.02
N LEU A 430 12.91 -10.33 -1.15
CA LEU A 430 11.63 -10.97 -1.44
C LEU A 430 11.32 -12.14 -0.51
N TRP A 431 12.32 -12.87 -0.01
CA TRP A 431 12.11 -14.03 0.86
C TRP A 431 12.72 -13.89 2.25
N SER A 432 13.72 -13.02 2.45
CA SER A 432 14.34 -12.79 3.76
C SER A 432 13.53 -11.83 4.64
N THR A 433 12.81 -10.87 4.05
CA THR A 433 12.14 -9.81 4.82
C THR A 433 10.64 -10.09 5.03
N PRO A 434 10.03 -9.57 6.11
CA PRO A 434 8.57 -9.57 6.28
C PRO A 434 7.85 -8.89 5.10
N TRP A 435 8.37 -7.73 4.66
CA TRP A 435 7.83 -6.97 3.54
C TRP A 435 7.82 -7.78 2.23
N GLY A 436 8.94 -8.44 1.92
CA GLY A 436 9.06 -9.27 0.71
C GLY A 436 8.10 -10.45 0.71
N ARG A 437 7.91 -11.11 1.86
CA ARG A 437 6.93 -12.20 2.01
C ARG A 437 5.49 -11.73 1.80
N LEU A 438 5.14 -10.55 2.32
CA LEU A 438 3.83 -9.94 2.06
C LEU A 438 3.66 -9.58 0.57
N MET A 439 4.73 -9.12 -0.09
CA MET A 439 4.72 -8.80 -1.51
C MET A 439 4.50 -10.06 -2.36
N LEU A 440 5.20 -11.16 -2.04
CA LEU A 440 4.99 -12.47 -2.66
C LEU A 440 3.55 -12.97 -2.44
N ALA A 441 3.01 -12.82 -1.24
CA ALA A 441 1.62 -13.17 -0.95
C ALA A 441 0.65 -12.35 -1.81
N LYS A 442 0.84 -11.02 -1.92
CA LYS A 442 0.02 -10.15 -2.78
C LYS A 442 0.08 -10.59 -4.24
N VAL A 443 1.28 -10.82 -4.77
CA VAL A 443 1.48 -11.29 -6.14
C VAL A 443 0.81 -12.65 -6.36
N GLY A 444 0.89 -13.57 -5.40
CA GLY A 444 0.21 -14.87 -5.44
C GLY A 444 -1.32 -14.73 -5.52
N VAL A 445 -1.92 -13.86 -4.69
CA VAL A 445 -3.37 -13.60 -4.73
C VAL A 445 -3.79 -12.95 -6.05
N VAL A 446 -3.01 -11.99 -6.56
CA VAL A 446 -3.26 -11.37 -7.88
C VAL A 446 -3.16 -12.40 -9.00
N ALA A 447 -2.17 -13.29 -8.97
CA ALA A 447 -2.02 -14.35 -9.95
C ALA A 447 -3.20 -15.33 -9.92
N ALA A 448 -3.65 -15.74 -8.73
CA ALA A 448 -4.83 -16.59 -8.57
C ALA A 448 -6.10 -15.92 -9.12
N ALA A 449 -6.31 -14.62 -8.83
CA ALA A 449 -7.41 -13.84 -9.39
C ALA A 449 -7.30 -13.72 -10.93
N GLY A 450 -6.08 -13.55 -11.46
CA GLY A 450 -5.81 -13.53 -12.90
C GLY A 450 -6.14 -14.86 -13.58
N VAL A 451 -5.82 -16.00 -12.95
CA VAL A 451 -6.20 -17.34 -13.43
C VAL A 451 -7.72 -17.52 -13.43
N ALA A 452 -8.41 -17.10 -12.36
CA ALA A 452 -9.87 -17.13 -12.30
C ALA A 452 -10.50 -16.25 -13.40
N GLY A 453 -10.00 -15.04 -13.60
CA GLY A 453 -10.42 -14.15 -14.68
C GLY A 453 -10.16 -14.75 -16.08
N ALA A 454 -9.03 -15.42 -16.28
CA ALA A 454 -8.72 -16.12 -17.52
C ALA A 454 -9.65 -17.31 -17.76
N TYR A 455 -10.01 -18.08 -16.72
CA TYR A 455 -11.01 -19.14 -16.80
C TYR A 455 -12.39 -18.59 -17.17
N ASN A 456 -12.82 -17.50 -16.52
CA ASN A 456 -14.08 -16.84 -16.89
C ASN A 456 -14.09 -16.42 -18.36
N HIS A 457 -12.98 -15.85 -18.83
CA HIS A 457 -12.84 -15.34 -20.19
C HIS A 457 -12.77 -16.43 -21.26
N SER A 458 -12.01 -17.50 -21.00
CA SER A 458 -11.74 -18.55 -21.98
C SER A 458 -12.74 -19.72 -21.92
N VAL A 459 -13.47 -19.87 -20.82
CA VAL A 459 -14.40 -20.99 -20.60
C VAL A 459 -15.83 -20.51 -20.39
N LEU A 460 -16.09 -19.71 -19.35
CA LEU A 460 -17.47 -19.35 -19.00
C LEU A 460 -18.12 -18.41 -20.01
N ILE A 461 -17.41 -17.37 -20.48
CA ILE A 461 -17.97 -16.42 -21.46
C ILE A 461 -18.32 -17.14 -22.77
N PRO A 462 -17.46 -17.99 -23.38
CA PRO A 462 -17.83 -18.78 -24.56
C PRO A 462 -19.04 -19.70 -24.34
N GLN A 463 -19.14 -20.36 -23.18
CA GLN A 463 -20.30 -21.20 -22.85
C GLN A 463 -21.58 -20.36 -22.74
N MET A 464 -21.51 -19.20 -22.08
CA MET A 464 -22.61 -18.25 -21.98
C MET A 464 -22.96 -17.64 -23.33
N LEU A 465 -22.02 -17.47 -24.26
CA LEU A 465 -22.33 -17.05 -25.64
C LEU A 465 -23.12 -18.13 -26.39
N ALA A 466 -22.80 -19.40 -26.16
CA ALA A 466 -23.52 -20.53 -26.76
C ALA A 466 -24.92 -20.74 -26.15
N ALA A 467 -25.09 -20.42 -24.86
CA ALA A 467 -26.37 -20.49 -24.15
C ALA A 467 -26.62 -19.22 -23.29
N PRO A 468 -27.02 -18.09 -23.90
CA PRO A 468 -27.12 -16.78 -23.22
C PRO A 468 -28.14 -16.70 -22.08
N ASP A 469 -29.20 -17.51 -22.17
CA ASP A 469 -30.32 -17.52 -21.22
C ASP A 469 -30.22 -18.65 -20.18
N ASP A 470 -29.09 -19.38 -20.14
CA ASP A 470 -28.87 -20.46 -19.17
C ASP A 470 -28.68 -19.89 -17.73
N PRO A 471 -29.62 -20.17 -16.80
CA PRO A 471 -29.56 -19.65 -15.44
C PRO A 471 -28.43 -20.28 -14.62
N ASP A 472 -28.03 -21.52 -14.91
CA ASP A 472 -26.98 -22.24 -14.20
C ASP A 472 -25.61 -21.65 -14.56
N LEU A 473 -25.36 -21.39 -15.84
CA LEU A 473 -24.14 -20.68 -16.27
C LEU A 473 -24.05 -19.28 -15.66
N SER A 474 -25.16 -18.54 -15.60
CA SER A 474 -25.19 -17.24 -14.92
C SER A 474 -24.93 -17.35 -13.41
N SER A 475 -25.32 -18.46 -12.78
CA SER A 475 -25.08 -18.75 -11.37
C SER A 475 -23.62 -19.08 -11.10
N VAL A 476 -23.03 -19.95 -11.93
CA VAL A 476 -21.60 -20.31 -11.87
C VAL A 476 -20.74 -19.06 -12.05
N PHE A 477 -21.01 -18.25 -13.08
CA PHE A 477 -20.29 -16.99 -13.31
C PHE A 477 -20.40 -16.05 -12.11
N ARG A 478 -21.60 -15.84 -11.56
CA ARG A 478 -21.80 -14.96 -10.39
C ARG A 478 -21.00 -15.44 -9.18
N ARG A 479 -20.92 -16.75 -8.93
CA ARG A 479 -20.10 -17.32 -7.85
C ARG A 479 -18.61 -17.13 -8.10
N ALA A 480 -18.13 -17.39 -9.33
CA ALA A 480 -16.73 -17.21 -9.70
C ALA A 480 -16.26 -15.76 -9.48
N VAL A 481 -17.00 -14.77 -10.00
CA VAL A 481 -16.64 -13.35 -9.78
C VAL A 481 -16.78 -12.91 -8.33
N THR A 482 -17.62 -13.57 -7.53
CA THR A 482 -17.71 -13.30 -6.08
C THR A 482 -16.42 -13.74 -5.37
N LEU A 483 -15.87 -14.91 -5.74
CA LEU A 483 -14.58 -15.37 -5.20
C LEU A 483 -13.43 -14.44 -5.59
N GLU A 484 -13.42 -13.94 -6.83
CA GLU A 484 -12.46 -12.91 -7.25
C GLU A 484 -12.64 -11.60 -6.45
N GLY A 485 -13.88 -11.21 -6.16
CA GLY A 485 -14.18 -10.06 -5.30
C GLY A 485 -13.66 -10.22 -3.87
N VAL A 486 -13.69 -11.44 -3.31
CA VAL A 486 -13.08 -11.75 -2.00
C VAL A 486 -11.55 -11.64 -2.09
N ALA A 487 -10.93 -12.15 -3.17
CA ALA A 487 -9.50 -12.00 -3.39
C ALA A 487 -9.08 -10.52 -3.47
N MET A 488 -9.92 -9.65 -4.04
CA MET A 488 -9.69 -8.20 -4.04
C MET A 488 -9.63 -7.61 -2.62
N GLY A 489 -10.51 -8.06 -1.72
CA GLY A 489 -10.46 -7.66 -0.31
C GLY A 489 -9.13 -8.05 0.36
N ALA A 490 -8.65 -9.27 0.10
CA ALA A 490 -7.35 -9.72 0.58
C ALA A 490 -6.19 -8.89 0.00
N ILE A 491 -6.23 -8.53 -1.29
CA ILE A 491 -5.21 -7.67 -1.93
C ILE A 491 -5.14 -6.30 -1.24
N VAL A 492 -6.28 -5.69 -0.91
CA VAL A 492 -6.31 -4.39 -0.20
C VAL A 492 -5.73 -4.52 1.21
N ILE A 493 -6.10 -5.57 1.95
CA ILE A 493 -5.57 -5.83 3.30
C ILE A 493 -4.05 -6.04 3.25
N ILE A 494 -3.56 -6.90 2.36
CA ILE A 494 -2.11 -7.15 2.22
C ILE A 494 -1.39 -5.87 1.79
N THR A 495 -2.02 -5.03 0.96
CA THR A 495 -1.43 -3.73 0.58
C THR A 495 -1.35 -2.77 1.78
N ALA A 496 -2.35 -2.74 2.65
CA ALA A 496 -2.28 -1.93 3.87
C ALA A 496 -1.21 -2.46 4.85
N LEU A 497 -1.06 -3.78 4.96
CA LEU A 497 0.02 -4.40 5.74
C LEU A 497 1.40 -4.10 5.15
N LEU A 498 1.55 -4.13 3.82
CA LEU A 498 2.80 -3.78 3.15
C LEU A 498 3.25 -2.36 3.50
N VAL A 499 2.31 -1.41 3.46
CA VAL A 499 2.59 -0.01 3.84
C VAL A 499 2.99 0.10 5.31
N ALA A 500 2.31 -0.64 6.20
CA ALA A 500 2.64 -0.66 7.63
C ALA A 500 3.93 -1.44 7.96
N SER A 501 4.44 -2.26 7.04
CA SER A 501 5.69 -3.04 7.21
C SER A 501 6.88 -2.44 6.49
N ALA A 502 6.66 -1.36 5.73
CA ALA A 502 7.70 -0.60 5.04
C ALA A 502 8.38 0.42 5.97
N SER A 503 7.94 0.49 7.22
CA SER A 503 8.45 1.29 8.34
C SER A 503 9.37 0.47 9.24
#